data_AF-A0A9D7TY82-F1
#
_entry.id   AF-A0A9D7TY82-F1
#
_cell.length_a   1.000
_cell.length_b   1.000
_cell.length_c   1.000
_cell.angle_alpha   90.00
_cell.angle_beta   90.00
_cell.angle_gamma   90.00
#
_symmetry.space_group_name_H-M   'P 1'
#
loop_
_entity.id
_entity.type
_entity.pdbx_description
1 polymer ?
#
loop_
_entity_poly.entity_id
_entity_poly.type
_entity_poly.pdbx_seq_one_letter_code
_entity_poly.pdbx_strand_id
1 'polypeptide(L)'
;MYNFATNVDEGRYIVGITIPANYVIVPINSPNADNDIDNDNNGVNISGGDAFSNGFILNYYMEPAPAADGDHTNANATIDFALSLIGGPTPIDFTALEGLYKNNITYLSWATLQESNSSHFDVERNTDGFTYSVIGKVAVQKLLK
;
A
#
# COMPACT_ATOMS: atom_id res chain seq x y z
N MET A 1 17.07 11.10 -4.50
CA MET A 1 17.88 10.04 -3.87
C MET A 1 18.41 10.56 -2.56
N TYR A 2 18.20 9.81 -1.49
CA TYR A 2 18.85 10.04 -0.20
C TYR A 2 20.04 9.07 -0.14
N ASN A 3 21.22 9.59 0.19
CA ASN A 3 22.44 8.79 0.26
C ASN A 3 23.05 8.97 1.65
N PHE A 4 23.44 7.86 2.28
CA PHE A 4 24.25 7.85 3.48
C PHE A 4 25.58 7.18 3.15
N ALA A 5 26.70 7.82 3.47
CA ALA A 5 28.03 7.28 3.24
C ALA A 5 28.87 7.45 4.49
N THR A 6 29.51 6.38 4.92
CA THR A 6 30.54 6.34 5.96
C THR A 6 31.58 5.29 5.56
N ASN A 7 32.71 5.20 6.26
CA ASN A 7 33.60 4.02 6.16
C ASN A 7 32.91 2.86 6.89
N VAL A 8 31.86 2.32 6.27
CA VAL A 8 31.20 1.09 6.71
C VAL A 8 31.90 -0.07 6.02
N ASP A 9 32.48 -0.94 6.83
CA ASP A 9 33.11 -2.19 6.38
C ASP A 9 32.04 -3.18 5.90
N GLU A 10 32.44 -4.24 5.21
CA GLU A 10 31.55 -5.39 5.02
C GLU A 10 31.01 -5.87 6.37
N GLY A 11 29.74 -6.24 6.44
CA GLY A 11 29.15 -6.58 7.74
C GLY A 11 27.65 -6.77 7.76
N ARG A 12 27.12 -6.93 8.97
CA ARG A 12 25.69 -7.11 9.21
C ARG A 12 25.03 -5.80 9.58
N TYR A 13 23.98 -5.46 8.86
CA TYR A 13 23.25 -4.21 8.96
C TYR A 13 21.79 -4.45 9.34
N ILE A 14 21.17 -3.42 9.91
CA ILE A 14 19.72 -3.31 10.03
C ILE A 14 19.31 -1.96 9.46
N VAL A 15 18.10 -1.90 8.92
CA VAL A 15 17.45 -0.65 8.53
C VAL A 15 16.10 -0.57 9.25
N GLY A 16 15.69 0.65 9.57
CA GLY A 16 14.41 0.91 10.22
C GLY A 16 13.66 2.02 9.52
N ILE A 17 12.34 1.93 9.55
CA ILE A 17 11.43 2.96 9.07
C ILE A 17 10.47 3.37 10.18
N THR A 18 10.12 4.64 10.20
CA THR A 18 8.97 5.13 10.96
C THR A 18 7.71 4.96 10.12
N ILE A 19 6.75 4.22 10.65
CA ILE A 19 5.44 3.99 10.05
C ILE A 19 4.67 5.32 10.09
N PRO A 20 4.30 5.89 8.93
CA PRO A 20 3.53 7.13 8.90
C PRO A 20 2.17 6.95 9.59
N ALA A 21 1.63 8.04 10.13
CA ALA A 21 0.28 8.03 10.68
C ALA A 21 -0.73 7.52 9.63
N ASN A 22 -1.68 6.69 10.09
CA ASN A 22 -2.68 5.99 9.25
C ASN A 22 -2.14 4.90 8.33
N TYR A 23 -0.89 4.47 8.49
CA TYR A 23 -0.40 3.25 7.85
C TYR A 23 -0.20 2.13 8.87
N VAL A 24 -0.27 0.90 8.39
CA VAL A 24 0.15 -0.31 9.09
C VAL A 24 1.14 -1.04 8.21
N ILE A 25 2.06 -1.77 8.84
CA ILE A 25 2.84 -2.77 8.13
C ILE A 25 1.89 -3.83 7.59
N VAL A 26 2.05 -4.19 6.32
CA VAL A 26 1.41 -5.37 5.73
C VAL A 26 1.93 -6.61 6.49
N PRO A 27 1.19 -7.72 6.57
CA PRO A 27 1.71 -8.93 7.18
C PRO A 27 3.09 -9.31 6.62
N ILE A 28 3.99 -9.66 7.53
CA ILE A 28 5.33 -10.15 7.21
C ILE A 28 5.18 -11.48 6.47
N ASN A 29 5.66 -11.54 5.23
CA ASN A 29 5.72 -12.77 4.44
C ASN A 29 7.13 -13.38 4.41
N SER A 30 8.17 -12.59 4.75
CA SER A 30 9.52 -13.10 4.99
C SER A 30 10.30 -12.24 5.98
N PRO A 31 10.46 -12.67 7.24
CA PRO A 31 11.26 -11.93 8.21
C PRO A 31 12.77 -12.03 7.96
N ASN A 32 13.22 -12.94 7.09
CA ASN A 32 14.64 -13.08 6.78
C ASN A 32 15.01 -12.10 5.68
N ALA A 33 15.63 -10.98 6.07
CA ALA A 33 16.08 -9.94 5.16
C ALA A 33 17.29 -10.36 4.28
N ASP A 34 17.90 -11.52 4.57
CA ASP A 34 19.09 -12.06 3.90
C ASP A 34 18.74 -13.31 3.06
N ASN A 35 17.48 -13.43 2.63
CA ASN A 35 17.01 -14.55 1.81
C ASN A 35 17.17 -14.31 0.31
N ASP A 36 17.64 -13.12 -0.09
CA ASP A 36 17.80 -12.67 -1.47
C ASP A 36 16.50 -12.78 -2.31
N ILE A 37 15.33 -12.60 -1.68
CA ILE A 37 14.03 -12.61 -2.38
C ILE A 37 13.47 -11.19 -2.44
N ASP A 38 13.44 -10.61 -3.63
CA ASP A 38 12.82 -9.31 -3.90
C ASP A 38 11.27 -9.34 -3.80
N ASN A 39 10.68 -8.21 -3.44
CA ASN A 39 9.24 -7.97 -3.25
C ASN A 39 8.57 -8.79 -2.13
N ASP A 40 9.32 -9.15 -1.10
CA ASP A 40 8.74 -9.62 0.15
C ASP A 40 8.60 -8.45 1.15
N ASN A 41 8.45 -8.73 2.44
CA ASN A 41 8.28 -7.73 3.48
C ASN A 41 9.05 -8.19 4.71
N ASN A 42 10.20 -7.58 4.91
CA ASN A 42 11.15 -7.93 5.95
C ASN A 42 10.96 -7.13 7.25
N GLY A 43 9.95 -6.25 7.31
CA GLY A 43 9.67 -5.39 8.46
C GLY A 43 9.20 -6.15 9.69
N VAL A 44 10.12 -6.45 10.61
CA VAL A 44 9.90 -7.08 11.92
C VAL A 44 9.99 -6.07 13.08
N ASN A 45 9.90 -6.57 14.32
CA ASN A 45 10.10 -5.81 15.57
C ASN A 45 9.26 -4.52 15.63
N ILE A 46 7.99 -4.61 15.23
CA ILE A 46 7.08 -3.47 15.12
C ILE A 46 6.73 -2.97 16.52
N SER A 47 7.21 -1.77 16.86
CA SER A 47 7.00 -1.17 18.17
C SER A 47 7.05 0.35 18.08
N GLY A 48 6.21 1.04 18.86
CA GLY A 48 6.28 2.50 18.97
C GLY A 48 5.99 3.28 17.67
N GLY A 49 5.47 2.63 16.62
CA GLY A 49 5.31 3.23 15.31
C GLY A 49 6.50 3.06 14.37
N ASP A 50 7.50 2.25 14.75
CA ASP A 50 8.63 1.90 13.89
C ASP A 50 8.60 0.41 13.50
N ALA A 51 9.22 0.09 12.35
CA ALA A 51 9.50 -1.27 11.92
C ALA A 51 10.99 -1.39 11.53
N PHE A 52 11.59 -2.54 11.81
CA PHE A 52 13.01 -2.81 11.53
C PHE A 52 13.16 -4.09 10.73
N SER A 53 14.19 -4.18 9.88
CA SER A 53 14.58 -5.46 9.31
C SER A 53 15.24 -6.36 10.37
N ASN A 54 15.30 -7.67 10.11
CA ASN A 54 16.36 -8.48 10.72
C ASN A 54 17.72 -8.14 10.08
N GLY A 55 18.81 -8.66 10.64
CA GLY A 55 20.15 -8.36 10.14
C GLY A 55 20.43 -9.00 8.79
N PHE A 56 20.71 -8.19 7.77
CA PHE A 56 21.20 -8.61 6.44
C PHE A 56 22.70 -8.31 6.31
N ILE A 57 23.39 -9.01 5.42
CA ILE A 57 24.82 -8.82 5.21
C ILE A 57 25.04 -7.86 4.02
N LEU A 58 26.15 -7.11 4.03
CA LEU A 58 26.68 -6.39 2.87
C LEU A 58 28.15 -6.79 2.68
N ASN A 59 28.44 -7.54 1.60
CA ASN A 59 29.76 -8.00 1.20
C ASN A 59 30.10 -7.54 -0.22
N TYR A 60 31.37 -7.28 -0.50
CA TYR A 60 31.80 -6.92 -1.84
C TYR A 60 31.66 -8.11 -2.80
N TYR A 61 31.03 -7.88 -3.95
CA TYR A 61 30.78 -8.86 -5.01
C TYR A 61 29.97 -10.11 -4.64
N MET A 62 29.35 -10.13 -3.46
CA MET A 62 28.61 -11.28 -2.94
C MET A 62 27.20 -10.96 -2.48
N GLU A 63 26.78 -9.69 -2.54
CA GLU A 63 25.37 -9.30 -2.41
C GLU A 63 24.58 -9.79 -3.63
N PRO A 64 23.26 -10.07 -3.49
CA PRO A 64 22.52 -11.00 -4.33
C PRO A 64 22.93 -11.02 -5.80
N ALA A 65 23.03 -12.22 -6.37
CA ALA A 65 23.35 -12.36 -7.78
C ALA A 65 22.34 -11.56 -8.63
N PRO A 66 22.71 -11.01 -9.80
CA PRO A 66 21.81 -10.21 -10.65
C PRO A 66 20.47 -10.89 -10.99
N ALA A 67 20.41 -12.22 -10.87
CA ALA A 67 19.19 -13.00 -11.07
C ALA A 67 18.19 -12.92 -9.89
N ALA A 68 18.60 -12.45 -8.72
CA ALA A 68 17.80 -12.33 -7.50
C ALA A 68 17.07 -10.97 -7.41
N ASP A 69 17.74 -9.86 -7.78
CA ASP A 69 17.21 -8.50 -7.60
C ASP A 69 17.43 -7.57 -8.81
N GLY A 70 18.02 -8.07 -9.89
CA GLY A 70 18.13 -7.35 -11.15
C GLY A 70 19.26 -6.33 -11.24
N ASP A 71 20.15 -6.25 -10.24
CA ASP A 71 21.31 -5.35 -10.27
C ASP A 71 22.67 -6.09 -10.26
N HIS A 72 23.75 -5.47 -9.75
CA HIS A 72 25.09 -6.05 -9.71
C HIS A 72 25.40 -6.61 -8.30
N THR A 73 26.40 -7.48 -8.15
CA THR A 73 26.68 -8.17 -6.87
C THR A 73 27.28 -7.31 -5.75
N ASN A 74 27.16 -5.98 -5.83
CA ASN A 74 27.67 -5.02 -4.84
C ASN A 74 26.56 -4.29 -4.08
N ALA A 75 25.29 -4.67 -4.27
CA ALA A 75 24.15 -4.09 -3.58
C ALA A 75 23.15 -5.20 -3.24
N ASN A 76 22.41 -4.99 -2.16
CA ASN A 76 21.31 -5.85 -1.76
C ASN A 76 20.01 -5.08 -1.98
N ALA A 77 19.38 -5.29 -3.13
CA ALA A 77 18.14 -4.60 -3.49
C ALA A 77 16.89 -5.40 -3.09
N THR A 78 17.00 -6.38 -2.17
CA THR A 78 15.88 -7.23 -1.73
C THR A 78 15.32 -6.85 -0.36
N ILE A 79 15.74 -5.71 0.22
CA ILE A 79 15.27 -5.26 1.53
C ILE A 79 14.01 -4.41 1.39
N ASP A 80 12.88 -4.97 1.79
CA ASP A 80 11.57 -4.37 1.57
C ASP A 80 10.77 -4.12 2.85
N PHE A 81 10.03 -3.01 2.86
CA PHE A 81 9.00 -2.71 3.86
C PHE A 81 7.67 -2.43 3.16
N ALA A 82 6.70 -3.31 3.36
CA ALA A 82 5.37 -3.12 2.81
C ALA A 82 4.46 -2.41 3.82
N LEU A 83 3.97 -1.23 3.45
CA LEU A 83 3.01 -0.46 4.23
C LEU A 83 1.67 -0.38 3.49
N SER A 84 0.57 -0.42 4.25
CA SER A 84 -0.79 -0.22 3.74
C SER A 84 -1.52 0.81 4.58
N LEU A 85 -2.37 1.60 3.93
CA LEU A 85 -3.22 2.56 4.62
C LEU A 85 -4.23 1.79 5.51
N ILE A 86 -4.42 2.24 6.75
CA ILE A 86 -5.44 1.71 7.66
C ILE A 86 -6.81 1.97 7.02
N GLY A 87 -7.57 0.91 6.78
CA GLY A 87 -8.83 1.01 6.03
C GLY A 87 -8.60 1.41 4.57
N GLY A 88 -7.47 0.98 3.99
CA GLY A 88 -7.04 1.26 2.61
C GLY A 88 -8.14 1.10 1.58
N PRO A 89 -7.92 1.62 0.35
CA PRO A 89 -8.97 1.79 -0.64
C PRO A 89 -9.77 0.49 -0.74
N THR A 90 -11.03 0.56 -0.34
CA THR A 90 -11.93 -0.58 -0.44
C THR A 90 -11.97 -0.94 -1.92
N PRO A 91 -11.54 -2.15 -2.33
CA PRO A 91 -11.62 -2.51 -3.73
C PRO A 91 -13.11 -2.56 -4.08
N ILE A 92 -13.53 -1.52 -4.79
CA ILE A 92 -14.85 -1.39 -5.39
C ILE A 92 -14.63 -1.33 -6.88
N ASP A 93 -14.99 -2.41 -7.56
CA ASP A 93 -15.03 -2.42 -9.01
C ASP A 93 -16.43 -2.03 -9.46
N PHE A 94 -16.58 -0.84 -10.03
CA PHE A 94 -17.85 -0.38 -10.57
C PHE A 94 -18.12 -0.98 -11.95
N THR A 95 -19.39 -1.21 -12.27
CA THR A 95 -19.87 -1.18 -13.65
C THR A 95 -19.93 0.27 -14.17
N ALA A 96 -20.40 0.49 -15.40
CA ALA A 96 -20.69 1.85 -15.84
C ALA A 96 -21.63 2.57 -14.85
N LEU A 97 -21.28 3.80 -14.48
CA LEU A 97 -22.15 4.74 -13.77
C LEU A 97 -22.99 5.48 -14.80
N GLU A 98 -24.30 5.33 -14.72
CA GLU A 98 -25.26 5.98 -15.61
C GLU A 98 -26.01 7.09 -14.88
N GLY A 99 -26.11 8.25 -15.52
CA GLY A 99 -26.89 9.39 -15.03
C GLY A 99 -28.00 9.76 -16.02
N LEU A 100 -29.23 9.88 -15.52
CA LEU A 100 -30.38 10.36 -16.27
C LEU A 100 -31.01 11.56 -15.57
N TYR A 101 -31.13 12.68 -16.28
CA TYR A 101 -31.91 13.83 -15.81
C TYR A 101 -33.23 13.91 -16.58
N LYS A 102 -34.35 13.78 -15.87
CA LYS A 102 -35.69 13.84 -16.47
C LYS A 102 -36.69 14.46 -15.51
N ASN A 103 -37.54 15.35 -16.02
CA ASN A 103 -38.62 15.99 -15.26
C ASN A 103 -38.12 16.62 -13.94
N ASN A 104 -36.98 17.31 -13.98
CA ASN A 104 -36.30 17.92 -12.83
C ASN A 104 -35.80 16.95 -11.75
N ILE A 105 -35.69 15.66 -12.07
CA ILE A 105 -35.15 14.63 -11.17
C ILE A 105 -33.89 14.04 -11.80
N THR A 106 -32.85 13.90 -10.98
CA THR A 106 -31.63 13.17 -11.34
C THR A 106 -31.74 11.74 -10.83
N TYR A 107 -31.54 10.79 -11.73
CA TYR A 107 -31.41 9.36 -11.44
C TYR A 107 -29.94 8.98 -11.68
N LEU A 108 -29.31 8.38 -10.68
CA LEU A 108 -27.99 7.79 -10.81
C LEU A 108 -28.13 6.29 -10.60
N SER A 109 -27.55 5.50 -11.49
CA SER A 109 -27.57 4.04 -11.40
C SER A 109 -26.18 3.50 -11.67
N TRP A 110 -25.76 2.56 -10.83
CA TRP A 110 -24.51 1.82 -10.97
C TRP A 110 -24.70 0.45 -10.34
N ALA A 111 -23.80 -0.47 -10.66
CA ALA A 111 -23.61 -1.72 -9.97
C ALA A 111 -22.12 -1.90 -9.67
N THR A 112 -21.81 -2.89 -8.86
CA THR A 112 -20.45 -3.22 -8.48
C THR A 112 -20.19 -4.71 -8.71
N LEU A 113 -19.01 -5.01 -9.24
CA LEU A 113 -18.52 -6.37 -9.49
C LEU A 113 -17.86 -6.94 -8.23
N GLN A 114 -17.25 -6.08 -7.43
CA GLN A 114 -16.68 -6.40 -6.12
C GLN A 114 -16.90 -5.21 -5.19
N GLU A 115 -17.30 -5.48 -3.96
CA GLU A 115 -17.33 -4.52 -2.86
C GLU A 115 -16.79 -5.24 -1.63
N SER A 116 -15.77 -4.68 -0.97
CA SER A 116 -15.30 -5.18 0.31
C SER A 116 -14.98 -4.05 1.27
N ASN A 117 -15.34 -4.21 2.54
CA ASN A 117 -15.11 -3.24 3.62
C ASN A 117 -15.75 -1.84 3.42
N SER A 118 -16.63 -1.67 2.45
CA SER A 118 -17.42 -0.45 2.24
C SER A 118 -18.76 -0.56 2.96
N SER A 119 -19.28 0.55 3.50
CA SER A 119 -20.61 0.58 4.15
C SER A 119 -21.67 1.32 3.33
N HIS A 120 -21.26 2.33 2.57
CA HIS A 120 -22.13 3.14 1.73
C HIS A 120 -21.33 3.91 0.68
N PHE A 121 -22.03 4.48 -0.29
CA PHE A 121 -21.58 5.52 -1.21
C PHE A 121 -22.17 6.86 -0.81
N ASP A 122 -21.33 7.89 -0.73
CA ASP A 122 -21.79 9.28 -0.62
C ASP A 122 -22.10 9.83 -2.02
N VAL A 123 -23.27 10.45 -2.17
CA VAL A 123 -23.67 11.16 -3.38
C VAL A 123 -23.54 12.65 -3.10
N GLU A 124 -22.62 13.30 -3.82
CA GLU A 124 -22.35 14.72 -3.65
C GLU A 124 -22.78 15.53 -4.86
N ARG A 125 -23.20 16.78 -4.62
CA ARG A 125 -23.56 17.72 -5.68
C ARG A 125 -22.88 19.06 -5.46
N ASN A 126 -22.40 19.64 -6.55
CA ASN A 126 -21.98 21.03 -6.62
C ASN A 126 -23.11 21.91 -7.20
N THR A 127 -23.31 23.10 -6.64
CA THR A 127 -24.27 24.10 -7.17
C THR A 127 -23.66 25.47 -7.40
N ASP A 128 -22.44 25.71 -6.95
CA ASP A 128 -21.76 27.02 -6.96
C ASP A 128 -20.52 27.07 -7.87
N GLY A 129 -20.14 25.94 -8.47
CA GLY A 129 -18.91 25.78 -9.26
C GLY A 129 -17.64 25.52 -8.46
N PHE A 130 -17.69 25.55 -7.12
CA PHE A 130 -16.51 25.46 -6.25
C PHE A 130 -16.57 24.33 -5.21
N THR A 131 -17.72 24.12 -4.56
CA THR A 131 -17.85 23.20 -3.43
C THR A 131 -18.85 22.07 -3.69
N TYR A 132 -18.46 20.83 -3.36
CA TYR A 132 -19.37 19.69 -3.35
C TYR A 132 -19.92 19.50 -1.94
N SER A 133 -21.17 19.04 -1.84
CA SER A 133 -21.78 18.69 -0.56
C SER A 133 -22.58 17.39 -0.70
N VAL A 134 -22.53 16.55 0.33
CA VAL A 134 -23.30 15.30 0.38
C VAL A 134 -24.80 15.62 0.37
N ILE A 135 -25.50 15.07 -0.63
CA ILE A 135 -26.96 15.18 -0.79
C ILE A 135 -27.68 13.86 -0.47
N GLY A 136 -26.94 12.76 -0.30
CA GLY A 136 -27.51 11.46 0.04
C GLY A 136 -26.45 10.38 0.23
N LYS A 137 -26.87 9.25 0.82
CA LYS A 137 -26.04 8.06 1.01
C LYS A 137 -26.77 6.84 0.46
N VAL A 138 -26.07 5.98 -0.25
CA VAL A 138 -26.59 4.69 -0.75
C VAL A 138 -25.82 3.57 -0.07
N ALA A 139 -26.50 2.75 0.74
CA ALA A 139 -25.85 1.59 1.38
C ALA A 139 -25.34 0.61 0.31
N VAL A 140 -24.19 -0.02 0.58
CA VAL A 140 -23.65 -1.06 -0.31
C VAL A 140 -24.59 -2.25 -0.39
N GLN A 141 -24.63 -2.92 -1.54
CA GLN A 141 -25.44 -4.13 -1.68
C GLN A 141 -24.59 -5.32 -1.25
N LYS A 142 -24.97 -5.96 -0.15
CA LYS A 142 -24.32 -7.20 0.28
C LYS A 142 -24.63 -8.28 -0.76
N LEU A 143 -23.68 -8.58 -1.64
CA LEU A 143 -23.76 -9.73 -2.53
C LEU A 143 -23.95 -10.97 -1.63
N LEU A 144 -25.15 -11.56 -1.66
CA LEU A 144 -25.38 -12.89 -1.11
C LEU A 144 -24.56 -13.83 -1.99
N LYS A 145 -23.38 -14.24 -1.50
CA LYS A 145 -22.62 -15.35 -2.09
C LYS A 145 -23.39 -16.66 -1.93
#